data_AF-A0A8J2K6Y5-F1
#
_entry.id   AF-A0A8J2K6Y5-F1
#
_cell.length_a   1.000
_cell.length_b   1.000
_cell.length_c   1.000
_cell.angle_alpha   90.00
_cell.angle_beta   90.00
_cell.angle_gamma   90.00
#
_symmetry.space_group_name_H-M   'P 1'
#
loop_
_entity.id
_entity.type
_entity.pdbx_description
1 polymer ?
#
loop_
_entity_poly.entity_id
_entity_poly.type
_entity_poly.pdbx_seq_one_letter_code
_entity_poly.pdbx_strand_id
1 'polypeptide(L)'
;MDELMSRRKLLKTKLTRIKNKLDAHSETPLNLQKAKVYEEQIHEMWDEQNALFSEILAHCDEDEESQYEEQFESIAERMDDVKVAMRCILEELTGTTQQSSTRRLSRGNVNGATQSE
;
A
#
# COMPACT_ATOMS: atom_id res chain seq x y z
N MET A 1 17.13 23.04 6.66
CA MET A 1 16.07 22.35 7.44
C MET A 1 14.67 22.68 6.96
N ASP A 2 14.26 23.97 6.90
CA ASP A 2 12.90 24.37 6.47
C ASP A 2 12.48 23.83 5.10
N GLU A 3 13.40 23.81 4.14
CA GLU A 3 13.15 23.26 2.80
C GLU A 3 12.89 21.74 2.84
N LEU A 4 13.67 20.99 3.63
CA LEU A 4 13.51 19.54 3.81
C LEU A 4 12.17 19.21 4.47
N MET A 5 11.79 19.98 5.50
CA MET A 5 10.50 19.82 6.17
C MET A 5 9.33 20.20 5.25
N SER A 6 9.53 21.17 4.35
CA SER A 6 8.54 21.53 3.33
C SER A 6 8.36 20.41 2.29
N ARG A 7 9.45 19.83 1.79
CA ARG A 7 9.42 18.65 0.89
C ARG A 7 8.74 17.46 1.56
N ARG A 8 9.09 17.15 2.81
CA ARG A 8 8.45 16.09 3.60
C ARG A 8 6.93 16.31 3.76
N LYS A 9 6.50 17.54 4.06
CA LYS A 9 5.07 17.89 4.16
C LYS A 9 4.34 17.69 2.83
N LEU A 10 4.98 18.06 1.71
CA LEU A 10 4.43 17.84 0.38
C LEU A 10 4.29 16.34 0.09
N LEU A 11 5.32 15.54 0.40
CA LEU A 11 5.28 14.10 0.23
C LEU A 11 4.15 13.45 1.04
N LYS A 12 4.00 13.80 2.32
CA LYS A 12 2.88 13.35 3.16
C LYS A 12 1.51 13.69 2.56
N THR A 13 1.39 14.86 1.94
CA THR A 13 0.18 15.30 1.25
C THR A 13 -0.09 14.47 -0.01
N LYS A 14 0.93 14.23 -0.84
CA LYS A 14 0.82 13.35 -2.00
C LYS A 14 0.39 11.93 -1.58
N LEU A 15 0.98 11.41 -0.51
CA LEU A 15 0.73 10.05 -0.02
C LEU A 15 -0.72 9.90 0.41
N THR A 16 -1.21 10.88 1.16
CA THR A 16 -2.62 10.93 1.60
C THR A 16 -3.58 10.97 0.41
N ARG A 17 -3.24 11.72 -0.65
CA ARG A 17 -4.07 11.78 -1.86
C ARG A 17 -4.12 10.44 -2.58
N ILE A 18 -2.96 9.78 -2.77
CA ILE A 18 -2.91 8.47 -3.42
C ILE A 18 -3.67 7.44 -2.57
N LYS A 19 -3.42 7.38 -1.26
CA LYS A 19 -4.14 6.49 -0.34
C LYS A 19 -5.65 6.64 -0.49
N ASN A 20 -6.17 7.88 -0.45
CA ASN A 20 -7.60 8.13 -0.64
C ASN A 20 -8.13 7.68 -2.01
N LYS A 21 -7.31 7.70 -3.07
CA LYS A 21 -7.69 7.20 -4.39
C LYS A 21 -7.71 5.67 -4.44
N LEU A 22 -6.80 5.00 -3.74
CA LEU A 22 -6.79 3.55 -3.61
C LEU A 22 -7.96 3.08 -2.73
N ASP A 23 -8.22 3.74 -1.61
CA ASP A 23 -9.33 3.41 -0.70
C ASP A 23 -10.69 3.55 -1.41
N ALA A 24 -10.82 4.54 -2.30
CA ALA A 24 -12.02 4.74 -3.12
C ALA A 24 -12.15 3.77 -4.30
N HIS A 25 -11.20 2.84 -4.51
CA HIS A 25 -11.23 1.90 -5.64
C HIS A 25 -12.49 1.02 -5.65
N SER A 26 -13.00 0.64 -4.48
CA SER A 26 -14.21 -0.17 -4.33
C SER A 26 -15.47 0.54 -4.84
N GLU A 27 -15.52 1.87 -4.73
CA GLU A 27 -16.63 2.71 -5.18
C GLU A 27 -16.41 3.25 -6.60
N THR A 28 -15.17 3.64 -6.91
CA THR A 28 -14.74 4.20 -8.20
C THR A 28 -13.53 3.43 -8.71
N PRO A 29 -13.74 2.33 -9.46
CA PRO A 29 -12.67 1.47 -9.90
C PRO A 29 -11.65 2.19 -10.78
N LEU A 30 -10.38 1.93 -10.48
CA LEU A 30 -9.26 2.36 -11.30
C LEU A 30 -9.16 1.44 -12.52
N ASN A 31 -8.82 2.02 -13.66
CA ASN A 31 -8.41 1.21 -14.82
C ASN A 31 -6.91 0.90 -14.74
N LEU A 32 -6.47 -0.11 -15.49
CA LEU A 32 -5.09 -0.58 -15.47
C LEU A 32 -4.07 0.52 -15.79
N GLN A 33 -4.37 1.41 -16.73
CA GLN A 33 -3.46 2.50 -17.10
C GLN A 33 -3.26 3.48 -15.93
N LYS A 34 -4.34 3.90 -15.27
CA LYS A 34 -4.27 4.77 -14.08
C LYS A 34 -3.61 4.07 -12.91
N ALA A 35 -3.86 2.77 -12.73
CA ALA A 35 -3.23 1.97 -11.71
C ALA A 35 -1.70 1.96 -11.87
N LYS A 36 -1.19 1.72 -13.09
CA LYS A 36 0.25 1.77 -13.37
C LYS A 36 0.87 3.15 -13.13
N VAL A 37 0.15 4.23 -13.47
CA VAL A 37 0.61 5.60 -13.17
C VAL A 37 0.72 5.82 -11.65
N TYR A 38 -0.22 5.31 -10.85
CA TYR A 38 -0.12 5.41 -9.40
C TYR A 38 0.97 4.52 -8.81
N GLU A 39 1.21 3.34 -9.37
CA GLU A 39 2.34 2.49 -9.01
C GLU A 39 3.69 3.21 -9.22
N GLU A 40 3.91 3.79 -10.40
CA GLU A 40 5.11 4.59 -10.70
C GLU A 40 5.25 5.76 -9.71
N GLN A 41 4.18 6.50 -9.44
CA GLN A 41 4.19 7.59 -8.46
C GLN A 41 4.52 7.12 -7.03
N ILE A 42 4.03 5.96 -6.61
CA ILE A 42 4.34 5.40 -5.29
C ILE A 42 5.82 5.03 -5.20
N HIS A 43 6.41 4.49 -6.28
CA HIS A 43 7.84 4.21 -6.35
C HIS A 43 8.69 5.48 -6.28
N GLU A 44 8.37 6.50 -7.08
CA GLU A 44 9.07 7.79 -7.03
C GLU A 44 8.99 8.42 -5.64
N MET A 45 7.82 8.32 -4.99
CA MET A 45 7.61 8.83 -3.64
C MET A 45 8.40 8.07 -2.58
N TRP A 46 8.60 6.77 -2.75
CA TRP A 46 9.44 5.97 -1.87
C TRP A 46 10.91 6.39 -1.97
N ASP A 47 11.40 6.60 -3.18
CA ASP A 47 12.77 7.07 -3.40
C ASP A 47 12.96 8.49 -2.86
N GLU A 48 11.99 9.39 -3.09
CA GLU A 48 11.97 10.74 -2.53
C GLU A 48 11.98 10.71 -0.99
N GLN A 49 11.23 9.80 -0.37
CA GLN A 49 11.19 9.60 1.08
C GLN A 49 12.57 9.19 1.61
N ASN A 50 13.19 8.15 1.04
CA ASN A 50 14.51 7.67 1.51
C ASN A 50 15.62 8.71 1.34
N ALA A 51 15.60 9.47 0.24
CA ALA A 51 16.52 10.57 0.02
C ALA A 51 16.32 11.67 1.07
N LEU A 52 15.07 12.08 1.32
CA LEU A 52 14.75 13.09 2.33
C LEU A 52 15.19 12.69 3.73
N PHE A 53 15.08 11.41 4.10
CA PHE A 53 15.59 10.94 5.39
C PHE A 53 17.08 11.15 5.54
N SER A 54 17.82 10.70 4.54
CA SER A 54 19.28 10.73 4.53
C SER A 54 19.76 12.18 4.58
N GLU A 55 19.07 13.08 3.86
CA GLU A 55 19.32 14.53 3.92
C GLU A 55 19.00 15.10 5.31
N ILE A 56 17.87 14.72 5.93
CA ILE A 56 17.49 15.20 7.27
C ILE A 56 18.49 14.73 8.33
N LEU A 57 18.84 13.44 8.34
CA LEU A 57 19.81 12.87 9.29
C LEU A 57 21.18 13.55 9.16
N ALA A 58 21.62 13.84 7.94
CA ALA A 58 22.89 14.56 7.70
C ALA A 58 22.90 16.01 8.24
N HIS A 59 21.72 16.57 8.55
CA HIS A 59 21.54 17.93 9.05
C HIS A 59 21.11 17.99 10.52
N CYS A 60 20.99 16.84 11.20
CA CYS A 60 20.55 16.74 12.60
C CYS A 60 21.71 16.36 13.52
N ASP A 61 21.68 16.90 14.73
CA ASP A 61 22.53 16.45 15.83
C ASP A 61 21.90 15.21 16.50
N GLU A 62 22.69 14.41 17.22
CA GLU A 62 22.28 13.11 17.81
C GLU A 62 20.99 13.19 18.67
N ASP A 63 20.74 14.32 19.34
CA ASP A 63 19.55 14.52 20.18
C ASP A 63 18.26 14.72 19.35
N GLU A 64 18.37 15.23 18.12
CA GLU A 64 17.24 15.44 17.22
C GLU A 64 16.99 14.24 16.30
N GLU A 65 18.01 13.42 16.08
CA GLU A 65 17.98 12.22 15.23
C GLU A 65 16.80 11.32 15.57
N SER A 66 16.68 10.92 16.83
CA SER A 66 15.65 9.97 17.28
C SER A 66 14.21 10.47 17.03
N GLN A 67 13.97 11.79 17.13
CA GLN A 67 12.66 12.36 16.82
C GLN A 67 12.35 12.32 15.32
N TYR A 68 13.35 12.52 14.47
CA TYR A 68 13.18 12.45 13.02
C TYR A 68 13.08 11.00 12.52
N GLU A 69 13.77 10.06 13.16
CA GLU A 69 13.64 8.62 12.91
C GLU A 69 12.20 8.15 13.12
N GLU A 70 11.59 8.39 14.29
CA GLU A 70 10.20 7.99 14.59
C GLU A 70 9.22 8.61 13.58
N GLN A 71 9.43 9.90 13.30
CA GLN A 71 8.63 10.66 12.34
C GLN A 71 8.77 10.18 10.89
N PHE A 72 9.89 9.55 10.56
CA PHE A 72 10.18 8.99 9.26
C PHE A 72 9.61 7.58 9.13
N GLU A 73 9.79 6.74 10.16
CA GLU A 73 9.23 5.39 10.27
C GLU A 73 7.72 5.42 10.08
N SER A 74 7.01 6.36 10.73
CA SER A 74 5.57 6.52 10.55
C SER A 74 5.13 6.82 9.11
N ILE A 75 5.95 7.51 8.32
CA ILE A 75 5.65 7.76 6.89
C ILE A 75 6.01 6.55 6.04
N ALA A 76 7.10 5.85 6.37
CA ALA A 76 7.52 4.62 5.70
C ALA A 76 6.46 3.52 5.84
N GLU A 77 5.93 3.30 7.06
CA GLU A 77 4.83 2.36 7.32
C GLU A 77 3.60 2.68 6.47
N ARG A 78 3.19 3.95 6.41
CA ARG A 78 2.06 4.38 5.58
C ARG A 78 2.32 4.20 4.08
N MET A 79 3.57 4.33 3.64
CA MET A 79 3.94 4.10 2.25
C MET A 79 3.84 2.60 1.93
N ASP A 80 4.25 1.74 2.85
CA ASP A 80 4.13 0.29 2.68
C ASP A 80 2.66 -0.16 2.63
N ASP A 81 1.77 0.39 3.47
CA ASP A 81 0.33 0.17 3.36
C ASP A 81 -0.19 0.51 1.95
N VAL A 82 0.25 1.66 1.41
CA VAL A 82 -0.17 2.13 0.09
C VAL A 82 0.38 1.25 -1.03
N LYS A 83 1.63 0.78 -0.92
CA LYS A 83 2.20 -0.20 -1.86
C LYS A 83 1.43 -1.52 -1.84
N VAL A 84 1.07 -2.02 -0.66
CA VAL A 84 0.28 -3.25 -0.51
C VAL A 84 -1.08 -3.09 -1.18
N ALA A 85 -1.80 -2.00 -0.89
CA ALA A 85 -3.09 -1.71 -1.51
C ALA A 85 -3.00 -1.61 -3.04
N MET A 86 -1.97 -0.93 -3.54
CA MET A 86 -1.71 -0.79 -4.98
C MET A 86 -1.46 -2.15 -5.64
N ARG A 87 -0.66 -3.01 -5.01
CA ARG A 87 -0.38 -4.37 -5.49
C ARG A 87 -1.66 -5.20 -5.59
N CYS A 88 -2.51 -5.16 -4.56
CA CYS A 88 -3.79 -5.87 -4.58
C CYS A 88 -4.67 -5.41 -5.76
N ILE A 89 -4.78 -4.09 -5.97
CA ILE A 89 -5.53 -3.53 -7.11
C ILE A 89 -4.94 -3.97 -8.45
N LEU A 90 -3.61 -3.99 -8.61
CA LEU A 90 -2.96 -4.43 -9.84
C LEU A 90 -3.20 -5.93 -10.12
N GLU A 91 -3.12 -6.78 -9.10
CA GLU A 91 -3.41 -8.21 -9.21
C GLU A 91 -4.86 -8.47 -9.64
N GLU A 92 -5.80 -7.70 -9.10
CA GLU A 92 -7.22 -7.73 -9.50
C GLU A 92 -7.40 -7.31 -10.98
N LEU A 93 -6.76 -6.21 -11.40
CA LEU A 93 -6.92 -5.66 -12.74
C LEU A 93 -6.21 -6.46 -13.84
N THR A 94 -5.12 -7.14 -13.50
CA THR A 94 -4.34 -7.95 -14.46
C THR A 94 -4.79 -9.40 -14.50
N GLY A 95 -5.68 -9.82 -13.59
CA GLY A 95 -6.14 -11.20 -13.49
C GLY A 95 -5.06 -12.18 -13.05
N THR A 96 -3.88 -11.70 -12.61
CA THR A 96 -2.88 -12.52 -11.91
C THR A 96 -3.28 -12.69 -10.46
N THR A 97 -4.47 -13.22 -10.22
CA THR A 97 -4.75 -13.86 -8.93
C THR A 97 -3.94 -15.16 -8.92
N GLN A 98 -2.88 -15.23 -8.11
CA GLN A 98 -2.43 -16.56 -7.65
C GLN A 98 -3.60 -17.15 -6.87
N GLN A 99 -4.42 -17.94 -7.54
CA GLN A 99 -5.37 -18.83 -6.88
C GLN A 99 -4.54 -19.73 -5.97
N SER A 100 -4.43 -19.35 -4.70
CA SER A 100 -4.06 -20.26 -3.63
C SER A 100 -5.17 -21.30 -3.56
N SER A 101 -5.02 -22.34 -4.39
CA SER A 101 -5.84 -23.54 -4.41
C SER A 101 -5.62 -24.31 -3.11
N THR A 102 -6.30 -23.90 -2.04
CA THR A 102 -6.56 -24.81 -0.92
C THR A 102 -7.77 -25.68 -1.27
N ARG A 103 -7.42 -26.81 -1.88
CA ARG A 103 -8.16 -28.08 -2.01
C ARG A 103 -9.64 -28.06 -1.62
N ARG A 104 -10.46 -28.12 -2.66
CA ARG A 104 -11.73 -28.86 -2.76
C ARG A 104 -11.75 -30.11 -1.86
N LEU A 105 -12.40 -30.03 -0.70
CA LEU A 105 -12.94 -31.21 -0.03
C LEU A 105 -14.38 -31.40 -0.51
N SER A 106 -14.54 -32.13 -1.61
CA SER A 106 -15.80 -32.82 -1.89
C SER A 106 -16.05 -33.81 -0.76
N ARG A 107 -17.07 -33.56 0.06
CA ARG A 107 -17.65 -34.58 0.93
C ARG A 107 -19.18 -34.50 0.91
N GLY A 108 -19.74 -35.39 0.11
CA GLY A 108 -20.95 -36.15 0.43
C GLY A 108 -22.25 -35.38 0.53
N ASN A 109 -22.89 -35.16 -0.62
CA ASN A 109 -24.33 -35.01 -0.69
C ASN A 109 -24.97 -36.37 -0.40
N VAL A 110 -25.50 -36.58 0.81
CA VAL A 110 -26.24 -37.81 1.17
C VAL A 110 -27.71 -37.42 1.37
N ASN A 111 -28.45 -37.37 0.26
CA ASN A 111 -29.91 -37.48 0.29
C ASN A 111 -30.26 -38.97 0.30
N GLY A 112 -31.09 -39.40 1.23
CA GLY A 112 -31.55 -40.78 1.32
C GLY A 112 -32.54 -40.99 2.46
N ALA A 113 -33.74 -40.44 2.28
CA ALA A 113 -34.90 -40.85 3.04
C ALA A 113 -35.28 -42.29 2.68
N THR A 114 -35.52 -43.13 3.69
CA THR A 114 -36.46 -44.26 3.60
C THR A 114 -36.96 -44.58 5.01
N GLN A 115 -38.23 -44.23 5.24
CA GLN A 115 -39.10 -44.95 6.18
C GLN A 115 -39.30 -46.37 5.64
N SER A 116 -39.31 -47.37 6.51
CA SER A 116 -40.00 -48.64 6.29
C SER A 116 -40.42 -49.19 7.65
N GLU A 117 -41.74 -49.34 7.76
CA GLU A 117 -42.58 -50.19 8.64
C GLU A 117 -42.24 -50.39 10.13
#